data_AF-A0A931C385-F1
#
_entry.id   AF-A0A931C385-F1
#
_cell.length_a   1.000
_cell.length_b   1.000
_cell.length_c   1.000
_cell.angle_alpha   90.00
_cell.angle_beta   90.00
_cell.angle_gamma   90.00
#
_symmetry.space_group_name_H-M   'P 1'
#
loop_
_entity.id
_entity.type
_entity.pdbx_description
1 polymer ?
#
loop_
_entity_poly.entity_id
_entity_poly.type
_entity_poly.pdbx_seq_one_letter_code
_entity_poly.pdbx_strand_id
1 'polypeptide(L)'
;MTVDEDELFGVGLDDASEPPPDRDEARDGDAITGVTSWWHTGRCSRCGHTFRRGDLVHVDSRTREVTHLDPVLSCAVEAKSGTDDTDASAFVAGLLAAWPVTGDVQVISTDEVPYLCRPPDGGFRRRSCLVCAHSFRPAEMVIICPCAPADPRCRAAVHRDPAQGLVCWETWLPASELPACPVMTRSLGR
;
A
#
# COMPACT_ATOMS: atom_id res chain seq x y z
N MET A 1 -50.83 -13.08 30.30
CA MET A 1 -50.13 -11.80 30.51
C MET A 1 -48.92 -11.85 29.59
N THR A 2 -49.09 -11.40 28.36
CA THR A 2 -48.06 -11.38 27.31
C THR A 2 -47.44 -9.99 27.35
N VAL A 3 -46.17 -9.92 27.73
CA VAL A 3 -45.38 -8.69 27.65
C VAL A 3 -44.94 -8.51 26.20
N ASP A 4 -45.25 -7.34 25.65
CA ASP A 4 -44.96 -6.92 24.29
C ASP A 4 -43.43 -6.72 24.15
N GLU A 5 -42.77 -7.55 23.35
CA GLU A 5 -41.30 -7.52 23.17
C GLU A 5 -40.83 -6.35 22.29
N ASP A 6 -41.76 -5.64 21.63
CA ASP A 6 -41.45 -4.54 20.71
C ASP A 6 -41.14 -3.20 21.40
N GLU A 7 -41.45 -3.03 22.70
CA GLU A 7 -41.16 -1.76 23.41
C GLU A 7 -39.77 -1.68 24.04
N LEU A 8 -38.98 -2.77 24.09
CA LEU A 8 -37.68 -2.76 24.78
C LEU A 8 -36.49 -2.25 23.93
N PHE A 9 -36.68 -2.02 22.63
CA PHE A 9 -35.60 -1.63 21.71
C PHE A 9 -35.51 -0.12 21.42
N GLY A 10 -36.37 0.71 22.02
CA GLY A 10 -36.53 2.12 21.64
C GLY A 10 -35.62 3.16 22.33
N VAL A 11 -34.80 2.80 23.32
CA VAL A 11 -34.18 3.80 24.23
C VAL A 11 -32.64 3.84 24.16
N GLY A 12 -32.01 3.17 23.18
CA GLY A 12 -30.55 2.93 23.21
C GLY A 12 -29.70 3.56 22.11
N LEU A 13 -30.22 4.43 21.24
CA LEU A 13 -29.51 4.86 20.03
C LEU A 13 -29.13 6.35 19.94
N ASP A 14 -29.62 7.20 20.86
CA ASP A 14 -29.48 8.65 20.68
C ASP A 14 -28.29 9.28 21.45
N ASP A 15 -27.57 8.52 22.30
CA ASP A 15 -26.53 9.07 23.19
C ASP A 15 -25.10 8.58 22.92
N ALA A 16 -24.89 7.86 21.81
CA ALA A 16 -23.55 7.44 21.34
C ALA A 16 -23.07 8.27 20.15
N SER A 17 -23.49 9.53 20.05
CA SER A 17 -22.81 10.49 19.19
C SER A 17 -21.50 10.88 19.85
N GLU A 18 -20.52 9.95 19.86
CA GLU A 18 -19.13 10.34 20.06
C GLU A 18 -18.89 11.54 19.14
N PRO A 19 -18.44 12.69 19.68
CA PRO A 19 -18.12 13.83 18.83
C PRO A 19 -17.19 13.31 17.74
N PRO A 20 -17.47 13.63 16.46
CA PRO A 20 -16.62 13.13 15.37
C PRO A 20 -15.19 13.48 15.78
N PRO A 21 -14.26 12.50 15.80
CA PRO A 21 -12.91 12.73 16.28
C PRO A 21 -12.43 14.01 15.62
N ASP A 22 -12.12 15.02 16.45
CA ASP A 22 -11.70 16.35 16.01
C ASP A 22 -10.78 16.14 14.83
N ARG A 23 -11.22 16.57 13.63
CA ARG A 23 -10.55 16.29 12.34
C ARG A 23 -9.06 16.38 12.57
N ASP A 24 -8.39 15.21 12.69
CA ASP A 24 -7.05 15.05 13.24
C ASP A 24 -6.24 16.34 13.03
N GLU A 25 -6.20 17.20 14.04
CA GLU A 25 -5.27 18.32 14.10
C GLU A 25 -3.90 17.67 14.25
N ALA A 26 -3.38 17.17 13.14
CA ALA A 26 -2.03 16.70 13.05
C ALA A 26 -1.16 17.89 13.46
N ARG A 27 -0.67 17.80 14.71
CA ARG A 27 0.25 18.77 15.28
C ARG A 27 1.42 18.88 14.31
N ASP A 28 1.82 20.11 14.00
CA ASP A 28 3.05 20.36 13.25
C ASP A 28 4.19 19.48 13.77
N GLY A 29 4.93 18.84 12.86
CA GLY A 29 6.06 17.98 13.19
C GLY A 29 5.93 16.54 12.72
N ASP A 30 6.67 15.66 13.37
CA ASP A 30 6.79 14.26 12.95
C ASP A 30 5.58 13.44 13.44
N ALA A 31 5.04 12.65 12.53
CA ALA A 31 3.85 11.83 12.76
C ALA A 31 3.99 10.46 12.07
N ILE A 32 3.14 9.52 12.47
CA ILE A 32 2.96 8.25 11.78
C ILE A 32 1.64 8.31 11.03
N THR A 33 1.66 7.92 9.76
CA THR A 33 0.44 7.85 8.95
C THR A 33 -0.49 6.78 9.49
N GLY A 34 -1.66 7.21 9.96
CA GLY A 34 -2.79 6.36 10.34
C GLY A 34 -3.81 6.21 9.20
N VAL A 35 -4.85 5.42 9.43
CA VAL A 35 -5.98 5.29 8.48
C VAL A 35 -6.91 6.50 8.49
N THR A 36 -6.91 7.27 9.59
CA THR A 36 -7.68 8.51 9.75
C THR A 36 -6.92 9.76 9.28
N SER A 37 -5.61 9.64 9.08
CA SER A 37 -4.76 10.74 8.62
C SER A 37 -5.27 11.29 7.29
N TRP A 38 -5.49 12.61 7.20
CA TRP A 38 -6.03 13.24 5.99
C TRP A 38 -5.12 13.12 4.76
N TRP A 39 -3.84 12.78 4.96
CA TRP A 39 -2.88 12.48 3.89
C TRP A 39 -2.82 11.00 3.52
N HIS A 40 -3.53 10.11 4.23
CA HIS A 40 -3.57 8.68 3.89
C HIS A 40 -4.00 8.49 2.43
N THR A 41 -3.29 7.65 1.67
CA THR A 41 -3.44 7.47 0.20
C THR A 41 -3.08 8.69 -0.67
N GLY A 42 -2.90 9.87 -0.08
CA GLY A 42 -2.38 11.07 -0.73
C GLY A 42 -0.95 10.87 -1.22
N ARG A 43 -0.46 11.78 -2.07
CA ARG A 43 0.90 11.73 -2.63
C ARG A 43 1.78 12.79 -2.00
N CYS A 44 3.00 12.43 -1.66
CA CYS A 44 4.01 13.39 -1.24
C CYS A 44 4.36 14.31 -2.43
N SER A 45 4.32 15.63 -2.21
CA SER A 45 4.68 16.63 -3.23
C SER A 45 6.15 16.55 -3.65
N ARG A 46 7.03 16.03 -2.78
CA ARG A 46 8.47 15.93 -3.03
C ARG A 46 8.85 14.67 -3.81
N CYS A 47 8.50 13.49 -3.30
CA CYS A 47 8.87 12.24 -3.96
C CYS A 47 7.78 11.69 -4.87
N GLY A 48 6.51 12.10 -4.76
CA GLY A 48 5.40 11.56 -5.56
C GLY A 48 4.89 10.17 -5.14
N HIS A 49 5.49 9.53 -4.13
CA HIS A 49 4.98 8.28 -3.55
C HIS A 49 3.75 8.54 -2.70
N THR A 50 2.87 7.53 -2.61
CA THR A 50 1.70 7.58 -1.74
C THR A 50 2.07 7.37 -0.28
N PHE A 51 1.32 8.00 0.63
CA PHE A 51 1.38 7.71 2.06
C PHE A 51 0.59 6.44 2.41
N ARG A 52 1.20 5.59 3.23
CA ARG A 52 0.69 4.30 3.68
C ARG A 52 0.64 4.26 5.20
N ARG A 53 -0.21 3.39 5.75
CA ARG A 53 -0.25 3.18 7.21
C ARG A 53 1.15 2.80 7.71
N GLY A 54 1.59 3.45 8.79
CA GLY A 54 2.90 3.20 9.39
C GLY A 54 4.04 4.07 8.83
N ASP A 55 3.82 4.81 7.74
CA ASP A 55 4.85 5.73 7.23
C ASP A 55 5.16 6.80 8.27
N LEU A 56 6.45 6.94 8.61
CA LEU A 56 6.96 8.11 9.32
C LEU A 56 6.99 9.30 8.37
N VAL A 57 6.35 10.40 8.76
CA VAL A 57 6.19 11.60 7.95
C VAL A 57 6.44 12.84 8.80
N HIS A 58 6.78 13.94 8.13
CA HIS A 58 6.76 15.28 8.69
C HIS A 58 5.54 16.02 8.13
N VAL A 59 4.76 16.64 9.00
CA VAL A 59 3.54 17.38 8.68
C VAL A 59 3.75 18.86 8.98
N ASP A 60 3.53 19.70 7.97
CA ASP A 60 3.37 21.15 8.12
C ASP A 60 1.89 21.48 7.94
N SER A 61 1.18 21.70 9.05
CA SER A 61 -0.26 21.98 9.08
C SER A 61 -0.59 23.36 8.50
N ARG A 62 0.35 24.31 8.52
CA ARG A 62 0.14 25.66 7.97
C ARG A 62 0.06 25.63 6.45
N THR A 63 0.96 24.88 5.82
CA THR A 63 0.98 24.71 4.36
C THR A 63 0.16 23.51 3.88
N ARG A 64 -0.26 22.64 4.81
CA ARG A 64 -0.84 21.33 4.53
C ARG A 64 0.08 20.48 3.65
N GLU A 65 1.38 20.58 3.88
CA GLU A 65 2.38 19.71 3.24
C GLU A 65 2.72 18.53 4.15
N VAL A 66 2.91 17.37 3.53
CA VAL A 66 3.37 16.16 4.20
C VAL A 66 4.54 15.58 3.40
N THR A 67 5.60 15.17 4.09
CA THR A 67 6.79 14.58 3.45
C THR A 67 7.23 13.33 4.18
N HIS A 68 7.63 12.28 3.45
CA HIS A 68 8.17 11.07 4.08
C HIS A 68 9.49 11.35 4.79
N LEU A 69 9.70 10.64 5.90
CA LEU A 69 10.96 10.58 6.64
C LEU A 69 11.70 9.24 6.42
N ASP A 70 11.22 8.42 5.48
CA ASP A 70 11.81 7.13 5.10
C ASP A 70 13.12 7.34 4.31
N PRO A 71 14.30 6.92 4.82
CA PRO A 71 15.59 7.12 4.17
C PRO A 71 15.71 6.51 2.78
N VAL A 72 14.90 5.50 2.46
CA VAL A 72 14.89 4.84 1.15
C VAL A 72 14.26 5.76 0.09
N LEU A 73 13.45 6.75 0.50
CA LEU A 73 12.79 7.69 -0.38
C LEU A 73 13.59 9.00 -0.51
N SER A 74 13.66 9.50 -1.73
CA SER A 74 14.44 10.70 -2.07
C SER A 74 13.96 12.01 -1.40
N CYS A 75 12.81 12.00 -0.72
CA CYS A 75 12.31 13.18 -0.02
C CYS A 75 12.62 13.20 1.48
N ALA A 76 13.20 12.13 2.04
CA ALA A 76 13.58 12.12 3.44
C ALA A 76 14.74 13.08 3.66
N VAL A 77 14.54 14.01 4.59
CA VAL A 77 15.57 14.94 5.03
C VAL A 77 16.35 14.24 6.14
N GLU A 78 17.63 13.95 5.88
CA GLU A 78 18.63 13.53 6.88
C GLU A 78 18.19 12.41 7.83
N ALA A 79 17.53 11.36 7.32
CA ALA A 79 17.25 10.19 8.13
C ALA A 79 18.59 9.50 8.50
N LYS A 80 18.82 9.32 9.81
CA LYS A 80 19.97 8.57 10.33
C LYS A 80 19.82 7.11 9.92
N SER A 81 20.56 6.72 8.88
CA SER A 81 20.64 5.33 8.44
C SER A 81 21.40 4.54 9.51
N GLY A 82 20.72 3.65 10.21
CA GLY A 82 21.32 2.88 11.27
C GLY A 82 20.57 1.60 11.52
N THR A 83 21.04 0.52 10.90
CA THR A 83 21.45 -0.75 11.51
C THR A 83 21.91 -1.70 10.40
N ASP A 84 23.01 -2.43 10.64
CA ASP A 84 23.40 -3.58 9.83
C ASP A 84 22.34 -4.68 10.03
N ASP A 85 21.65 -5.06 8.95
CA ASP A 85 20.40 -5.83 9.04
C ASP A 85 20.48 -7.20 8.34
N THR A 86 21.56 -7.93 8.64
CA THR A 86 21.73 -9.31 8.15
C THR A 86 20.59 -10.21 8.63
N ASP A 87 20.11 -9.99 9.86
CA ASP A 87 19.06 -10.81 10.48
C ASP A 87 17.68 -10.59 9.83
N ALA A 88 17.29 -9.34 9.51
CA ALA A 88 16.03 -9.15 8.79
C ALA A 88 16.08 -9.73 7.38
N SER A 89 17.22 -9.64 6.69
CA SER A 89 17.34 -10.23 5.34
C SER A 89 17.11 -11.76 5.36
N ALA A 90 17.63 -12.46 6.37
CA ALA A 90 17.42 -13.89 6.56
C ALA A 90 15.96 -14.19 6.95
N PHE A 91 15.35 -13.37 7.81
CA PHE A 91 13.95 -13.49 8.17
C PHE A 91 13.02 -13.32 6.96
N VAL A 92 13.23 -12.28 6.15
CA VAL A 92 12.48 -12.02 4.91
C VAL A 92 12.61 -13.19 3.94
N ALA A 93 13.83 -13.71 3.76
CA ALA A 93 14.07 -14.88 2.91
C ALA A 93 13.31 -16.11 3.42
N GLY A 94 13.33 -16.37 4.74
CA GLY A 94 12.56 -17.45 5.36
C GLY A 94 11.05 -17.29 5.20
N LEU A 95 10.54 -16.08 5.36
CA LEU A 95 9.12 -15.75 5.18
C LEU A 95 8.66 -15.99 3.73
N LEU A 96 9.46 -15.54 2.74
CA LEU A 96 9.17 -15.76 1.33
C LEU A 96 9.22 -17.25 0.95
N ALA A 97 10.17 -18.00 1.51
CA ALA A 97 10.26 -19.45 1.30
C ALA A 97 9.07 -20.21 1.90
N ALA A 98 8.56 -19.77 3.06
CA ALA A 98 7.38 -20.34 3.71
C ALA A 98 6.05 -19.95 3.02
N TRP A 99 6.05 -18.93 2.15
CA TRP A 99 4.87 -18.41 1.47
C TRP A 99 5.04 -18.40 -0.06
N PRO A 100 5.16 -19.57 -0.70
CA PRO A 100 5.39 -19.66 -2.13
C PRO A 100 4.24 -19.10 -2.96
N VAL A 101 4.53 -18.66 -4.18
CA VAL A 101 3.50 -18.32 -5.16
C VAL A 101 2.87 -19.59 -5.70
N THR A 102 1.55 -19.59 -5.87
CA THR A 102 0.88 -20.65 -6.61
C THR A 102 0.98 -20.38 -8.12
N GLY A 103 1.32 -21.41 -8.90
CA GLY A 103 1.43 -21.33 -10.36
C GLY A 103 2.76 -20.74 -10.85
N ASP A 104 2.87 -20.53 -12.17
CA ASP A 104 4.10 -20.08 -12.85
C ASP A 104 4.32 -18.56 -12.77
N VAL A 105 4.02 -17.95 -11.62
CA VAL A 105 4.10 -16.50 -11.43
C VAL A 105 5.37 -16.12 -10.68
N GLN A 106 6.15 -15.22 -11.26
CA GLN A 106 7.40 -14.74 -10.70
C GLN A 106 7.17 -13.55 -9.74
N VAL A 107 7.73 -13.63 -8.53
CA VAL A 107 7.89 -12.47 -7.64
C VAL A 107 9.21 -11.80 -7.98
N ILE A 108 9.20 -10.48 -8.16
CA ILE A 108 10.33 -9.69 -8.62
C ILE A 108 10.52 -8.53 -7.65
N SER A 109 11.77 -8.21 -7.31
CA SER A 109 12.07 -6.97 -6.58
C SER A 109 11.87 -5.77 -7.49
N THR A 110 11.31 -4.69 -6.97
CA THR A 110 11.18 -3.42 -7.71
C THR A 110 12.52 -2.84 -8.18
N ASP A 111 13.64 -3.23 -7.55
CA ASP A 111 14.99 -2.85 -7.99
C ASP A 111 15.37 -3.50 -9.33
N GLU A 112 14.82 -4.68 -9.63
CA GLU A 112 14.99 -5.37 -10.92
C GLU A 112 14.09 -4.76 -12.01
N VAL A 113 13.06 -4.01 -11.62
CA VAL A 113 12.12 -3.32 -12.53
C VAL A 113 11.97 -1.83 -12.20
N PRO A 114 13.03 -1.01 -12.35
CA PRO A 114 13.06 0.38 -11.88
C PRO A 114 11.97 1.29 -12.46
N TYR A 115 11.36 0.92 -13.58
CA TYR A 115 10.26 1.66 -14.19
C TYR A 115 8.97 1.67 -13.33
N LEU A 116 8.84 0.77 -12.35
CA LEU A 116 7.76 0.80 -11.36
C LEU A 116 7.96 1.91 -10.33
N CYS A 117 9.21 2.14 -9.94
CA CYS A 117 9.63 3.12 -8.96
C CYS A 117 10.04 4.45 -9.57
N ARG A 118 9.83 4.67 -10.86
CA ARG A 118 10.07 5.96 -11.54
C ARG A 118 8.78 6.46 -12.17
N PRO A 119 8.54 7.78 -12.18
CA PRO A 119 7.46 8.32 -12.99
C PRO A 119 7.72 7.97 -14.47
N PRO A 120 6.71 7.52 -15.23
CA PRO A 120 6.84 7.43 -16.67
C PRO A 120 7.03 8.85 -17.22
N ASP A 121 8.06 9.02 -18.04
CA ASP A 121 8.26 10.19 -18.90
C ASP A 121 8.46 11.54 -18.18
N GLY A 122 9.06 11.53 -16.98
CA GLY A 122 9.41 12.77 -16.27
C GLY A 122 8.23 13.50 -15.60
N GLY A 123 7.06 12.86 -15.51
CA GLY A 123 5.91 13.37 -14.74
C GLY A 123 6.01 13.12 -13.23
N PHE A 124 4.93 13.41 -12.49
CA PHE A 124 4.81 13.11 -11.05
C PHE A 124 4.01 11.83 -10.74
N ARG A 125 3.39 11.20 -11.76
CA ARG A 125 2.50 10.04 -11.55
C ARG A 125 3.27 8.74 -11.54
N ARG A 126 3.62 8.25 -10.35
CA ARG A 126 4.22 6.93 -10.18
C ARG A 126 3.25 5.81 -10.52
N ARG A 127 3.78 4.71 -11.07
CA ARG A 127 3.01 3.46 -11.18
C ARG A 127 2.58 3.02 -9.79
N SER A 128 1.39 2.45 -9.72
CA SER A 128 0.74 2.10 -8.47
C SER A 128 0.20 0.69 -8.57
N CYS A 129 0.14 0.01 -7.43
CA CYS A 129 -0.45 -1.30 -7.31
C CYS A 129 -1.90 -1.25 -7.77
N LEU A 130 -2.28 -2.23 -8.59
CA LEU A 130 -3.63 -2.30 -9.15
C LEU A 130 -4.72 -2.49 -8.07
N VAL A 131 -4.36 -3.09 -6.94
CA VAL A 131 -5.29 -3.48 -5.88
C VAL A 131 -5.43 -2.36 -4.84
N CYS A 132 -4.32 -1.95 -4.21
CA CYS A 132 -4.36 -0.97 -3.13
C CYS A 132 -4.11 0.48 -3.58
N ALA A 133 -3.85 0.72 -4.87
CA ALA A 133 -3.53 2.04 -5.43
C ALA A 133 -2.28 2.75 -4.85
N HIS A 134 -1.54 2.11 -3.94
CA HIS A 134 -0.27 2.65 -3.44
C HIS A 134 0.84 2.55 -4.49
N SER A 135 1.68 3.59 -4.57
CA SER A 135 2.87 3.59 -5.44
C SER A 135 3.89 2.56 -4.97
N PHE A 136 4.60 1.92 -5.89
CA PHE A 136 5.74 1.04 -5.56
C PHE A 136 6.94 1.85 -5.03
N ARG A 137 7.68 1.31 -4.07
CA ARG A 137 8.94 1.84 -3.51
C ARG A 137 10.11 0.89 -3.78
N PRO A 138 11.37 1.34 -3.69
CA PRO A 138 12.53 0.47 -3.84
C PRO A 138 12.51 -0.72 -2.90
N ALA A 139 13.18 -1.81 -3.29
CA ALA A 139 13.25 -3.09 -2.58
C ALA A 139 11.92 -3.81 -2.28
N GLU A 140 10.76 -3.26 -2.68
CA GLU A 140 9.49 -3.95 -2.52
C GLU A 140 9.36 -5.14 -3.46
N MET A 141 8.67 -6.18 -2.99
CA MET A 141 8.37 -7.36 -3.79
C MET A 141 7.01 -7.22 -4.50
N VAL A 142 7.01 -7.50 -5.80
CA VAL A 142 5.83 -7.34 -6.65
C VAL A 142 5.65 -8.53 -7.60
N ILE A 143 4.43 -8.66 -8.11
CA ILE A 143 4.12 -9.50 -9.26
C ILE A 143 3.68 -8.60 -10.40
N ILE A 144 4.29 -8.77 -11.57
CA ILE A 144 3.83 -8.17 -12.83
C ILE A 144 2.78 -9.10 -13.44
N CYS A 145 1.68 -8.56 -13.98
CA CYS A 145 0.62 -9.39 -14.55
C CYS A 145 1.19 -10.42 -15.54
N PRO A 146 0.99 -11.73 -15.30
CA PRO A 146 1.53 -12.78 -16.16
C PRO A 146 0.77 -12.91 -17.49
N CYS A 147 -0.28 -12.10 -17.68
CA CYS A 147 -1.24 -12.25 -18.74
C CYS A 147 -0.73 -11.89 -20.15
N ALA A 148 0.29 -11.04 -20.25
CA ALA A 148 0.97 -10.72 -21.50
C ALA A 148 2.36 -10.14 -21.21
N PRO A 149 3.34 -10.95 -20.75
CA PRO A 149 4.63 -10.46 -20.26
C PRO A 149 5.45 -9.73 -21.33
N ALA A 150 5.22 -10.03 -22.61
CA ALA A 150 5.87 -9.37 -23.73
C ALA A 150 5.17 -8.06 -24.19
N ASP A 151 3.92 -7.79 -23.77
CA ASP A 151 3.20 -6.58 -24.18
C ASP A 151 3.51 -5.41 -23.24
N PRO A 152 4.18 -4.34 -23.69
CA PRO A 152 4.53 -3.21 -22.83
C PRO A 152 3.29 -2.44 -22.31
N ARG A 153 2.12 -2.62 -22.92
CA ARG A 153 0.84 -2.09 -22.41
C ARG A 153 0.36 -2.87 -21.20
N CYS A 154 0.72 -4.14 -21.11
CA CYS A 154 0.39 -5.03 -20.01
C CYS A 154 1.50 -5.02 -18.94
N ARG A 155 1.63 -3.91 -18.22
CA ARG A 155 2.59 -3.72 -17.12
C ARG A 155 1.91 -3.34 -15.82
N ALA A 156 0.73 -3.92 -15.56
CA ALA A 156 0.15 -3.86 -14.23
C ALA A 156 1.03 -4.66 -13.28
N ALA A 157 1.22 -4.10 -12.09
CA ALA A 157 1.93 -4.76 -11.02
C ALA A 157 1.05 -4.75 -9.77
N VAL A 158 1.26 -5.73 -8.91
CA VAL A 158 0.56 -5.89 -7.63
C VAL A 158 1.58 -6.19 -6.55
N HIS A 159 1.43 -5.58 -5.38
CA HIS A 159 2.32 -5.86 -4.27
C HIS A 159 2.18 -7.31 -3.82
N ARG A 160 3.33 -7.92 -3.53
CA ARG A 160 3.43 -9.19 -2.85
C ARG A 160 4.67 -9.16 -1.97
N ASP A 161 4.56 -8.37 -0.91
CA ASP A 161 5.63 -8.15 0.05
C ASP A 161 5.09 -8.42 1.47
N PRO A 162 5.09 -9.69 1.92
CA PRO A 162 4.56 -10.05 3.22
C PRO A 162 5.38 -9.46 4.38
N ALA A 163 6.66 -9.17 4.17
CA ALA A 163 7.50 -8.52 5.18
C ALA A 163 7.02 -7.10 5.50
N GLN A 164 6.47 -6.41 4.49
CA GLN A 164 5.85 -5.09 4.63
C GLN A 164 4.32 -5.15 4.84
N GLY A 165 3.74 -6.35 4.95
CA GLY A 165 2.28 -6.54 5.04
C GLY A 165 1.52 -6.21 3.75
N LEU A 166 2.19 -6.14 2.59
CA LEU A 166 1.61 -5.80 1.30
C LEU A 166 1.25 -7.06 0.50
N VAL A 167 0.22 -7.78 0.94
CA VAL A 167 -0.26 -9.05 0.37
C VAL A 167 -1.39 -8.87 -0.65
N CYS A 168 -1.25 -7.87 -1.52
CA CYS A 168 -2.32 -7.48 -2.45
C CYS A 168 -2.59 -8.56 -3.51
N TRP A 169 -1.59 -9.39 -3.85
CA TRP A 169 -1.72 -10.46 -4.82
C TRP A 169 -2.71 -11.53 -4.36
N GLU A 170 -2.63 -11.95 -3.11
CA GLU A 170 -3.52 -12.96 -2.53
C GLU A 170 -4.97 -12.47 -2.50
N THR A 171 -5.20 -11.18 -2.24
CA THR A 171 -6.52 -10.55 -2.34
C THR A 171 -7.05 -10.53 -3.77
N TRP A 172 -6.17 -10.29 -4.75
CA TRP A 172 -6.56 -10.26 -6.15
C TRP A 172 -6.82 -11.67 -6.71
N LEU A 173 -6.08 -12.67 -6.24
CA LEU A 173 -6.12 -14.04 -6.72
C LEU A 173 -6.34 -15.05 -5.58
N PRO A 174 -7.51 -15.02 -4.90
CA PRO A 174 -7.74 -15.83 -3.71
C PRO A 174 -7.83 -17.34 -3.98
N ALA A 175 -8.09 -17.74 -5.23
CA ALA A 175 -8.31 -19.15 -5.63
C ALA A 175 -7.34 -19.64 -6.71
N SER A 176 -6.22 -18.95 -6.93
CA SER A 176 -5.23 -19.27 -7.99
C SER A 176 -5.75 -19.24 -9.44
N GLU A 177 -7.02 -18.92 -9.68
CA GLU A 177 -7.59 -18.73 -11.02
C GLU A 177 -7.74 -17.23 -11.32
N LEU A 178 -7.00 -16.69 -12.30
CA LEU A 178 -7.15 -15.31 -12.75
C LEU A 178 -8.33 -15.27 -13.73
N PRO A 179 -9.55 -14.83 -13.35
CA PRO A 179 -10.71 -14.92 -14.24
C PRO A 179 -10.54 -14.06 -15.49
N ALA A 180 -9.88 -12.90 -15.36
CA ALA A 180 -9.53 -12.03 -16.47
C ALA A 180 -8.39 -11.09 -16.09
N CYS A 181 -7.63 -10.63 -17.08
CA CYS A 181 -6.72 -9.51 -16.90
C CYS A 181 -7.52 -8.19 -16.77
N PRO A 182 -7.46 -7.48 -15.64
CA PRO A 182 -8.16 -6.21 -15.41
C PRO A 182 -7.66 -5.06 -16.28
N VAL A 183 -6.44 -5.16 -16.83
CA VAL A 183 -5.89 -4.13 -17.74
C VAL A 183 -6.41 -4.30 -19.17
N MET A 184 -6.50 -5.54 -19.64
CA MET A 184 -6.75 -5.85 -21.05
C MET A 184 -8.11 -6.50 -21.31
N THR A 185 -8.91 -6.74 -20.25
CA THR A 185 -10.17 -7.51 -20.25
C THR A 185 -10.12 -8.85 -20.98
N ARG A 186 -8.91 -9.38 -21.23
CA ARG A 186 -8.70 -10.69 -21.84
C ARG A 186 -8.86 -11.78 -20.79
N SER A 187 -9.69 -12.78 -21.10
CA SER A 187 -9.66 -14.06 -20.40
C SER A 187 -8.29 -14.68 -20.61
N LEU A 188 -7.65 -15.14 -19.54
CA LEU A 188 -6.49 -16.01 -19.67
C LEU A 188 -7.03 -17.38 -20.09
N GLY A 189 -6.96 -17.67 -21.38
CA GLY A 189 -7.33 -18.98 -21.91
C GLY A 189 -6.53 -20.05 -21.17
N ARG A 190 -7.22 -21.11 -20.72
CA ARG A 190 -6.58 -22.32 -20.19
C ARG A 190 -5.81 -23.03 -21.31
#